data_AF-A0A4R0JMX6-F1
#
_entry.id   AF-A0A4R0JMX6-F1
#
_cell.length_a   1.000
_cell.length_b   1.000
_cell.length_c   1.000
_cell.angle_alpha   90.00
_cell.angle_beta   90.00
_cell.angle_gamma   90.00
#
_symmetry.space_group_name_H-M   'P 1'
#
loop_
_entity.id
_entity.type
_entity.pdbx_description
1 polymer ?
#
loop_
_entity_poly.entity_id
_entity_poly.type
_entity_poly.pdbx_seq_one_letter_code
_entity_poly.pdbx_strand_id
1 'polypeptide(L)' 'MDPIVGGVSGIGPALFAYMRMRCGSDALKPDLRVAGSLRKLGFDVPGDEHSILVVARAAAAELGVSPLVLDQLLWGRDG' A
#
# COMPACT_ATOMS: atom_id res chain seq x y z
N MET A 1 7.16 10.83 -4.35
CA MET A 1 6.34 9.86 -5.11
C MET A 1 6.97 9.67 -6.48
N ASP A 2 6.66 8.58 -7.16
CA ASP A 2 7.09 8.37 -8.55
C ASP A 2 6.49 9.48 -9.44
N PRO A 3 7.30 10.23 -10.20
CA PRO A 3 6.84 11.39 -10.98
C PRO A 3 5.81 11.06 -12.06
N ILE A 4 5.63 9.79 -12.40
CA ILE A 4 4.69 9.34 -13.45
C ILE A 4 3.26 9.17 -12.92
N VAL A 5 3.07 9.08 -11.60
CA VAL A 5 1.75 8.89 -10.99
C VAL A 5 0.88 10.13 -11.24
N GLY A 6 -0.33 9.91 -11.78
CA GLY A 6 -1.25 10.99 -12.17
C GLY A 6 -1.03 11.55 -13.58
N GLY A 7 -0.02 11.07 -14.31
CA GLY A 7 0.22 11.45 -15.71
C GLY A 7 -0.72 10.78 -16.72
N VAL A 8 -1.49 9.76 -16.30
CA VAL A 8 -2.46 9.03 -17.13
C VAL A 8 -3.83 9.07 -16.46
N SER A 9 -4.84 9.55 -17.21
CA SER A 9 -6.23 9.60 -16.73
C SER A 9 -6.70 8.21 -16.31
N GLY A 10 -7.32 8.13 -15.13
CA GLY A 10 -7.79 6.87 -14.53
C GLY A 10 -6.73 6.04 -13.81
N ILE A 11 -5.44 6.45 -13.82
CA ILE A 11 -4.36 5.77 -13.10
C ILE A 11 -3.90 6.63 -11.90
N GLY A 12 -4.58 6.42 -10.78
CA GLY A 12 -4.17 6.96 -9.47
C GLY A 12 -3.06 6.14 -8.81
N PRO A 13 -2.47 6.63 -7.70
CA PRO A 13 -1.41 5.94 -6.97
C PRO A 13 -1.75 4.49 -6.60
N ALA A 14 -2.97 4.20 -6.18
CA ALA A 14 -3.40 2.84 -5.87
C ALA A 14 -3.36 1.89 -7.08
N LEU A 15 -3.90 2.31 -8.23
CA LEU A 15 -3.90 1.49 -9.45
C LEU A 15 -2.47 1.34 -10.00
N PHE A 16 -1.67 2.40 -9.98
CA PHE A 16 -0.28 2.33 -10.40
C PHE A 16 0.54 1.35 -9.55
N ALA A 17 0.41 1.41 -8.22
CA ALA A 17 1.08 0.49 -7.31
C ALA A 17 0.64 -0.96 -7.56
N TYR A 18 -0.65 -1.18 -7.80
CA TYR A 18 -1.16 -2.50 -8.17
C TYR A 18 -0.55 -3.03 -9.47
N MET A 19 -0.48 -2.21 -10.53
CA MET A 19 0.16 -2.61 -11.79
C MET A 19 1.63 -2.95 -11.61
N ARG A 20 2.37 -2.15 -10.82
CA ARG A 20 3.75 -2.45 -10.42
C ARG A 20 3.87 -3.84 -9.79
N MET A 21 2.99 -4.18 -8.85
CA MET A 21 2.96 -5.52 -8.23
C MET A 21 2.71 -6.62 -9.26
N ARG A 22 1.77 -6.42 -10.20
CA ARG A 22 1.47 -7.38 -11.28
C ARG A 22 2.64 -7.58 -12.25
N CYS A 23 3.51 -6.59 -12.36
CA CYS A 23 4.77 -6.67 -13.11
C CYS A 23 5.97 -7.16 -12.27
N GLY A 24 5.74 -7.67 -11.06
CA GLY A 24 6.79 -8.23 -10.20
C GLY A 24 7.58 -7.22 -9.38
N SER A 25 7.14 -5.95 -9.32
CA SER A 25 7.76 -4.96 -8.44
C SER A 25 7.39 -5.22 -6.98
N ASP A 26 8.35 -4.96 -6.09
CA ASP A 26 8.10 -4.83 -4.66
C ASP A 26 7.32 -3.53 -4.38
N ALA A 27 6.03 -3.66 -4.12
CA ALA A 27 5.10 -2.56 -3.91
C ALA A 27 3.89 -3.03 -3.10
N LEU A 28 3.19 -2.08 -2.52
CA LEU A 28 1.93 -2.28 -1.79
C LEU A 28 0.86 -1.38 -2.40
N LYS A 29 -0.38 -1.88 -2.49
CA LYS A 29 -1.52 -1.12 -3.02
C LYS A 29 -2.18 -0.30 -1.90
N PRO A 30 -2.07 1.05 -1.91
CA PRO A 30 -2.66 1.89 -0.87
C PRO A 30 -4.17 2.08 -1.04
N ASP A 31 -4.95 1.02 -0.85
CA ASP A 31 -6.41 1.08 -0.91
C ASP A 31 -7.08 1.06 0.47
N LEU A 32 -8.40 1.27 0.48
CA LEU A 32 -9.20 1.31 1.71
C LEU A 32 -9.11 0.02 2.53
N ARG A 33 -8.85 -1.14 1.89
CA ARG A 33 -8.62 -2.40 2.59
C ARG A 33 -7.33 -2.31 3.40
N VAL A 34 -6.20 -1.93 2.79
CA VAL A 34 -4.93 -1.76 3.53
C VAL A 34 -5.09 -0.77 4.67
N ALA A 35 -5.74 0.37 4.42
CA ALA A 35 -6.02 1.35 5.46
C ALA A 35 -6.80 0.73 6.63
N GLY A 36 -7.85 -0.04 6.32
CA GLY A 36 -8.63 -0.78 7.32
C GLY A 36 -7.79 -1.78 8.10
N SER A 37 -6.99 -2.60 7.42
CA SER A 37 -6.13 -3.59 8.05
C SER A 37 -5.11 -2.95 9.00
N LEU A 38 -4.46 -1.86 8.57
CA LEU A 38 -3.50 -1.12 9.39
C LEU A 38 -4.19 -0.47 10.61
N ARG A 39 -5.38 0.11 10.45
CA ARG A 39 -6.16 0.63 11.58
C ARG A 39 -6.54 -0.46 12.58
N LYS A 40 -6.92 -1.65 12.10
CA LYS A 40 -7.20 -2.82 12.97
C LYS A 40 -5.96 -3.30 13.73
N LEU A 41 -4.76 -2.99 13.26
CA LEU A 41 -3.50 -3.26 13.94
C LEU A 41 -3.10 -2.14 14.93
N GLY A 42 -3.90 -1.06 15.02
CA GLY A 42 -3.69 0.04 15.97
C GLY A 42 -2.98 1.25 15.39
N PHE A 43 -2.67 1.28 14.09
CA PHE A 43 -2.10 2.47 13.46
C PHE A 43 -3.17 3.54 13.22
N ASP A 44 -2.81 4.81 13.45
CA ASP A 44 -3.58 5.94 12.93
C ASP A 44 -3.26 6.13 11.45
N VAL A 45 -4.25 5.87 10.59
CA VAL A 45 -4.08 5.94 9.13
C VAL A 45 -5.13 6.88 8.55
N PRO A 46 -4.76 8.10 8.14
CA PRO A 46 -5.63 8.97 7.37
C PRO A 46 -6.11 8.31 6.07
N GLY A 47 -7.24 8.76 5.53
CA GLY A 47 -7.95 8.06 4.44
C GLY A 47 -7.35 8.21 3.03
N ASP A 48 -6.32 9.04 2.84
CA ASP A 48 -5.73 9.28 1.53
C ASP A 48 -4.61 8.27 1.19
N GLU A 49 -4.41 8.03 -0.10
CA GLU A 49 -3.47 7.03 -0.61
C GLU A 49 -2.01 7.31 -0.19
N HIS A 50 -1.64 8.58 0.00
CA HIS A 50 -0.29 8.94 0.41
C HIS A 50 -0.03 8.53 1.85
N SER A 51 -0.94 8.88 2.76
CA SER A 51 -0.85 8.51 4.18
C SER A 51 -0.80 6.99 4.36
N ILE A 52 -1.63 6.25 3.60
CA ILE A 52 -1.60 4.78 3.62
C ILE A 52 -0.22 4.25 3.23
N LEU A 53 0.39 4.79 2.16
CA LEU A 53 1.75 4.39 1.74
C LEU A 53 2.80 4.68 2.81
N VAL A 54 2.73 5.84 3.48
CA VAL A 54 3.71 6.23 4.51
C VAL A 54 3.63 5.27 5.69
N VAL A 55 2.44 5.04 6.24
CA VAL A 55 2.27 4.14 7.38
C VAL A 55 2.64 2.71 7.01
N ALA A 56 2.20 2.22 5.85
CA ALA A 56 2.52 0.87 5.40
C ALA A 56 4.03 0.66 5.23
N ARG A 57 4.76 1.66 4.70
CA ARG A 57 6.23 1.61 4.59
C ARG A 57 6.91 1.57 5.95
N ALA A 58 6.44 2.38 6.90
CA ALA A 58 6.96 2.35 8.26
C ALA A 58 6.72 0.99 8.92
N ALA A 59 5.51 0.43 8.80
CA ALA A 59 5.17 -0.89 9.33
C ALA A 59 6.01 -2.01 8.68
N ALA A 60 6.20 -1.96 7.35
CA ALA A 60 7.03 -2.94 6.64
C ALA A 60 8.50 -2.89 7.12
N ALA A 61 9.04 -1.67 7.27
CA ALA A 61 10.40 -1.47 7.77
C ALA A 61 10.56 -1.99 9.22
N GLU A 62 9.60 -1.69 10.09
CA GLU A 62 9.61 -2.18 11.49
C GLU A 62 9.56 -3.71 11.57
N LEU A 63 8.77 -4.34 10.71
CA LEU A 63 8.65 -5.80 10.64
C LEU A 63 9.82 -6.47 9.91
N GLY A 64 10.72 -5.70 9.29
CA GLY A 64 11.82 -6.22 8.49
C GLY A 64 11.37 -6.96 7.23
N VAL A 65 10.22 -6.58 6.66
CA VAL A 65 9.65 -7.20 5.46
C VAL A 65 9.54 -6.20 4.32
N SER A 66 9.40 -6.70 3.10
CA SER A 66 9.15 -5.87 1.94
C SER A 66 7.70 -5.34 1.93
N PRO A 67 7.41 -4.19 1.30
CA PRO A 67 6.03 -3.72 1.09
C PRO A 67 5.11 -4.76 0.47
N LEU A 68 5.60 -5.53 -0.52
CA LEU A 68 4.82 -6.62 -1.11
C LEU A 68 4.48 -7.71 -0.09
N VAL A 69 5.45 -8.12 0.74
CA VAL A 69 5.21 -9.12 1.79
C VAL A 69 4.18 -8.61 2.80
N LEU A 70 4.29 -7.35 3.23
CA LEU A 70 3.29 -6.74 4.10
C LEU A 70 1.89 -6.78 3.46
N ASP A 71 1.76 -6.41 2.19
CA ASP A 71 0.48 -6.43 1.48
C ASP A 71 -0.17 -7.81 1.47
N GLN A 72 0.62 -8.87 1.24
CA GLN A 72 0.15 -10.25 1.26
C GLN A 72 -0.27 -10.73 2.65
N LEU A 73 0.45 -10.33 3.70
CA LEU A 73 0.08 -10.63 5.09
C LEU A 73 -1.23 -9.96 5.49
N LEU A 74 -1.42 -8.69 5.11
CA LEU A 74 -2.67 -7.97 5.35
C LEU A 74 -3.83 -8.57 4.54
N TRP A 75 -3.56 -9.07 3.32
CA TRP A 75 -4.55 -9.79 2.52
C TRP A 75 -5.01 -11.08 3.20
N GLY A 76 -4.08 -11.94 3.65
CA GLY A 76 -4.43 -13.21 4.30
C GLY A 76 -5.17 -13.08 5.64
N ARG A 77 -5.15 -11.89 6.27
CA ARG A 77 -5.88 -11.62 7.51
C ARG A 77 -7.35 -11.24 7.29
N ASP A 78 -7.63 -10.51 6.21
CA ASP A 78 -8.94 -9.89 5.95
C ASP A 78 -9.65 -10.48 4.70
N GLY A 79 -8.99 -11.39 3.98
CA GLY A 79 -9.50 -12.07 2.79
C GLY A 79 -10.20 -13.39 3.05
#